data_AF-A0A060SPP7-F1
#
_entry.id   AF-A0A060SPP7-F1
#
_cell.length_a   1.000
_cell.length_b   1.000
_cell.length_c   1.000
_cell.angle_alpha   90.00
_cell.angle_beta   90.00
_cell.angle_gamma   90.00
#
_symmetry.space_group_name_H-M   'P 1'
#
loop_
_entity.id
_entity.type
_entity.pdbx_description
1 polymer ?
#
loop_
_entity_poly.entity_id
_entity_poly.type
_entity_poly.pdbx_seq_one_letter_code
_entity_poly.pdbx_strand_id
1 'polypeptide(L)'
;MLIARLSVIVLGAVSITVAHSAGEVRASKVHSPGHWIAAWTAMPQLTEAANLPNPPFNTTGLVFNNTTIRQTIRVTATSPHIRLRISNAFGTTSLPITEATIARPLSGATGTSAIDTHTVKKLTFSGSPSFTVPNGALVVSDPIDFEVAAGTDLSISLYLASGQVSNDITSHPGSRTTIWMTFGNQATAANLTGPDLQNVAHWYFISTLEAWVPKTERTVAFVGDSITDGRGSDTDKNNRWPDLLWNRVHASKDPSLNTLAFANQAAGGNRILADGLGPNALGRFDRDVLSQPGINYVVVFEGVNDIGTADDTTEAQQAIGDAVIAAYKQFIVRAHAAQLPIFGATITPFSAPGFSTTIQPYSSPIREATRQRVNSFIRTSGLFDGVIDFDAVVRNATVPSQLRNDFNSGDFLHPNVAGYTAMANAFPINLFTEFQDGVDGWT
;
A
#
# COMPACT_ATOMS: atom_id res chain seq x y z
N MET A 1 28.34 -61.51 58.88
CA MET A 1 28.87 -60.72 57.76
C MET A 1 28.30 -61.28 56.46
N LEU A 2 27.82 -60.37 55.61
CA LEU A 2 27.46 -60.47 54.20
C LEU A 2 26.28 -61.37 53.73
N ILE A 3 25.24 -60.65 53.37
CA ILE A 3 24.14 -60.92 52.43
C ILE A 3 24.70 -61.21 51.02
N ALA A 4 24.13 -62.17 50.30
CA ALA A 4 24.25 -62.26 48.83
C ALA A 4 22.85 -62.33 48.20
N ARG A 5 22.50 -61.27 47.47
CA ARG A 5 21.25 -61.11 46.70
C ARG A 5 21.41 -61.77 45.32
N LEU A 6 20.41 -62.55 44.91
CA LEU A 6 20.20 -62.96 43.53
C LEU A 6 19.71 -61.76 42.71
N SER A 7 20.21 -61.61 41.48
CA SER A 7 19.62 -60.71 40.48
C SER A 7 19.53 -61.46 39.15
N VAL A 8 18.31 -61.57 38.64
CA VAL A 8 17.97 -62.16 37.34
C VAL A 8 18.05 -61.06 36.29
N ILE A 9 18.85 -61.27 35.24
CA ILE A 9 18.94 -60.39 34.09
C ILE A 9 18.02 -60.93 33.00
N VAL A 10 17.03 -60.15 32.59
CA VAL A 10 16.17 -60.41 31.42
C VAL A 10 16.77 -59.64 30.23
N LEU A 11 17.22 -60.36 29.20
CA LEU A 11 17.59 -59.75 27.91
C LEU A 11 16.31 -59.52 27.08
N GLY A 12 15.94 -58.27 26.85
CA GLY A 12 14.98 -57.88 25.82
C GLY A 12 15.71 -57.53 24.52
N ALA A 13 15.40 -58.23 23.43
CA ALA A 13 15.87 -57.88 22.09
C ALA A 13 15.04 -56.71 21.53
N VAL A 14 15.70 -55.61 21.17
CA VAL A 14 15.09 -54.47 20.48
C VAL A 14 15.40 -54.59 18.99
N SER A 15 14.37 -54.84 18.18
CA SER A 15 14.47 -54.78 16.72
C SER A 15 14.32 -53.33 16.25
N ILE A 16 15.38 -52.76 15.68
CA ILE A 16 15.37 -51.42 15.06
C ILE A 16 14.98 -51.60 13.58
N THR A 17 13.73 -51.26 13.24
CA THR A 17 13.30 -51.08 11.85
C THR A 17 13.73 -49.70 11.36
N VAL A 18 14.70 -49.66 10.44
CA VAL A 18 15.10 -48.45 9.72
C VAL A 18 14.08 -48.18 8.62
N ALA A 19 13.14 -47.27 8.87
CA ALA A 19 12.26 -46.75 7.84
C ALA A 19 13.06 -45.83 6.91
N HIS A 20 13.29 -46.25 5.67
CA HIS A 20 13.77 -45.36 4.62
C HIS A 20 12.61 -44.45 4.20
N SER A 21 12.61 -43.20 4.68
CA SER A 21 11.79 -42.16 4.05
C SER A 21 12.42 -41.82 2.71
N ALA A 22 11.83 -42.33 1.63
CA ALA A 22 12.08 -41.80 0.30
C ALA A 22 11.52 -40.37 0.29
N GLY A 23 12.40 -39.39 0.52
CA GLY A 23 12.06 -37.99 0.30
C GLY A 23 11.76 -37.80 -1.18
N GLU A 24 10.51 -37.49 -1.51
CA GLU A 24 10.19 -36.94 -2.82
C GLU A 24 10.99 -35.66 -2.99
N VAL A 25 12.06 -35.73 -3.77
CA VAL A 25 12.74 -34.55 -4.29
C VAL A 25 11.70 -33.83 -5.14
N ARG A 26 11.10 -32.77 -4.59
CA ARG A 26 10.29 -31.82 -5.35
C ARG A 26 11.15 -31.39 -6.54
N ALA A 27 10.80 -31.84 -7.74
CA ALA A 27 11.39 -31.31 -8.95
C ALA A 27 11.16 -29.80 -8.90
N SER A 28 12.22 -29.02 -8.70
CA SER A 28 12.11 -27.57 -8.82
C SER A 28 11.72 -27.32 -10.27
N LYS A 29 10.49 -26.85 -10.49
CA LYS A 29 10.19 -26.18 -11.75
C LYS A 29 11.22 -25.05 -11.84
N VAL A 30 12.17 -25.17 -12.76
CA VAL A 30 13.17 -24.14 -13.01
C VAL A 30 12.40 -22.95 -13.55
N HIS A 31 12.00 -22.04 -12.68
CA HIS A 31 11.42 -20.77 -13.09
C HIS A 31 12.52 -20.01 -13.84
N SER A 32 12.17 -19.39 -14.97
CA SER A 32 13.07 -18.46 -15.67
C SER A 32 13.67 -17.47 -14.66
N PRO A 33 14.96 -17.11 -14.79
CA PRO A 33 15.61 -16.22 -13.84
C PRO A 33 14.82 -14.92 -13.70
N GLY A 34 14.31 -14.67 -12.50
CA GLY A 34 13.43 -13.55 -12.19
C GLY A 34 13.55 -13.13 -10.73
N HIS A 35 12.69 -12.20 -10.32
CA HIS A 35 12.55 -11.79 -8.93
C HIS A 35 11.09 -11.38 -8.65
N TRP A 36 10.76 -11.22 -7.37
CA TRP A 36 9.49 -10.65 -6.96
C TRP A 36 9.59 -9.12 -6.97
N ILE A 37 8.53 -8.46 -7.44
CA ILE A 37 8.32 -7.02 -7.31
C ILE A 37 6.94 -6.71 -6.74
N ALA A 38 6.77 -5.57 -6.08
CA ALA A 38 5.46 -5.08 -5.67
C ALA A 38 4.72 -4.53 -6.89
N ALA A 39 3.66 -5.23 -7.31
CA ALA A 39 2.83 -4.87 -8.47
C ALA A 39 1.53 -4.15 -8.08
N TRP A 40 1.23 -4.10 -6.79
CA TRP A 40 0.20 -3.29 -6.16
C TRP A 40 0.47 -3.23 -4.66
N THR A 41 0.19 -2.10 -4.01
CA THR A 41 0.27 -1.94 -2.55
C THR A 41 -0.90 -1.15 -2.01
N ALA A 42 -1.17 -1.35 -0.72
CA ALA A 42 -1.94 -0.42 0.11
C ALA A 42 -1.22 -0.26 1.45
N MET A 43 -1.09 0.99 1.92
CA MET A 43 -0.42 1.31 3.18
C MET A 43 -1.24 0.77 4.36
N PRO A 44 -0.72 -0.20 5.15
CA PRO A 44 -1.46 -0.74 6.29
C PRO A 44 -1.57 0.29 7.41
N GLN A 45 -2.80 0.52 7.89
CA GLN A 45 -3.08 1.37 9.05
C GLN A 45 -4.08 0.72 10.01
N LEU A 46 -4.10 1.22 11.25
CA LEU A 46 -5.18 0.91 12.19
C LEU A 46 -6.48 1.49 11.64
N THR A 47 -7.54 0.68 11.63
CA THR A 47 -8.84 1.09 11.14
C THR A 47 -9.51 2.01 12.14
N GLU A 48 -9.76 3.25 11.74
CA GLU A 48 -10.55 4.17 12.55
C GLU A 48 -11.98 3.64 12.74
N ALA A 49 -12.61 3.96 13.88
CA ALA A 49 -13.95 3.47 14.20
C ALA A 49 -15.00 3.78 13.10
N ALA A 50 -14.88 4.92 12.43
CA ALA A 50 -15.78 5.33 11.34
C ALA A 50 -15.54 4.58 10.02
N ASN A 51 -14.38 3.93 9.86
CA ASN A 51 -13.98 3.17 8.68
C ASN A 51 -14.00 1.64 8.92
N LEU A 52 -14.45 1.21 10.11
CA LEU A 52 -14.77 -0.19 10.36
C LEU A 52 -15.89 -0.64 9.40
N PRO A 53 -15.97 -1.94 9.09
CA PRO A 53 -17.07 -2.44 8.27
C PRO A 53 -18.40 -2.08 8.92
N ASN A 54 -19.40 -1.77 8.10
CA ASN A 54 -20.72 -1.39 8.60
C ASN A 54 -21.40 -2.58 9.33
N PRO A 55 -22.24 -2.33 10.35
CA PRO A 55 -23.11 -3.38 10.88
C PRO A 55 -23.94 -4.05 9.75
N PRO A 56 -24.13 -5.38 9.77
CA PRO A 56 -23.84 -6.31 10.86
C PRO A 56 -22.44 -6.96 10.81
N PHE A 57 -21.54 -6.49 9.94
CA PHE A 57 -20.17 -7.04 9.80
C PHE A 57 -19.20 -6.55 10.89
N ASN A 58 -19.68 -5.67 11.78
CA ASN A 58 -18.97 -5.14 12.92
C ASN A 58 -19.88 -5.16 14.14
N THR A 59 -19.38 -5.76 15.22
CA THR A 59 -19.98 -5.73 16.56
C THR A 59 -18.88 -5.49 17.58
N THR A 60 -19.24 -5.14 18.81
CA THR A 60 -18.25 -4.97 19.89
C THR A 60 -17.39 -6.21 20.06
N GLY A 61 -16.08 -6.05 19.87
CA GLY A 61 -15.07 -7.09 20.03
C GLY A 61 -14.99 -8.11 18.89
N LEU A 62 -15.73 -7.94 17.80
CA LEU A 62 -15.76 -8.92 16.71
C LEU A 62 -16.13 -8.28 15.36
N VAL A 63 -15.24 -8.44 14.37
CA VAL A 63 -15.47 -8.02 12.99
C VAL A 63 -15.44 -9.19 12.02
N PHE A 64 -16.19 -9.08 10.93
CA PHE A 64 -16.19 -10.02 9.81
C PHE A 64 -16.47 -11.49 10.18
N ASN A 65 -17.25 -11.72 11.25
CA ASN A 65 -17.66 -13.07 11.62
C ASN A 65 -18.50 -13.71 10.50
N ASN A 66 -18.19 -14.95 10.13
CA ASN A 66 -18.81 -15.66 9.00
C ASN A 66 -18.94 -14.82 7.73
N THR A 67 -17.92 -14.02 7.38
CA THR A 67 -18.02 -13.03 6.31
C THR A 67 -17.08 -13.34 5.16
N THR A 68 -17.59 -13.23 3.93
CA THR A 68 -16.78 -13.10 2.72
C THR A 68 -16.61 -11.63 2.40
N ILE A 69 -15.36 -11.19 2.23
CA ILE A 69 -14.98 -9.85 1.78
C ILE A 69 -14.39 -10.00 0.37
N ARG A 70 -14.90 -9.27 -0.62
CA ARG A 70 -14.40 -9.26 -2.00
C ARG A 70 -13.92 -7.87 -2.38
N GLN A 71 -12.63 -7.78 -2.71
CA GLN A 71 -11.89 -6.53 -2.83
C GLN A 71 -11.23 -6.46 -4.19
N THR A 72 -11.35 -5.32 -4.88
CA THR A 72 -10.75 -5.15 -6.20
C THR A 72 -9.44 -4.35 -6.08
N ILE A 73 -8.41 -4.77 -6.82
CA ILE A 73 -7.13 -4.06 -6.95
C ILE A 73 -6.75 -3.92 -8.42
N ARG A 74 -5.99 -2.89 -8.76
CA ARG A 74 -5.48 -2.64 -10.10
C ARG A 74 -3.99 -3.00 -10.15
N VAL A 75 -3.62 -3.99 -10.96
CA VAL A 75 -2.24 -4.48 -11.03
C VAL A 75 -1.42 -3.65 -12.03
N THR A 76 -0.19 -3.33 -11.64
CA THR A 76 0.71 -2.42 -12.38
C THR A 76 1.86 -3.12 -13.10
N ALA A 77 2.00 -4.45 -12.93
CA ALA A 77 3.00 -5.28 -13.62
C ALA A 77 2.35 -6.44 -14.39
N THR A 78 2.98 -6.86 -15.49
CA THR A 78 2.60 -8.10 -16.20
C THR A 78 3.36 -9.26 -15.58
N SER A 79 2.70 -10.38 -15.30
CA SER A 79 3.39 -11.54 -14.75
C SER A 79 2.64 -12.85 -14.96
N PRO A 80 3.37 -13.98 -15.15
CA PRO A 80 2.78 -15.31 -15.14
C PRO A 80 2.50 -15.86 -13.73
N HIS A 81 3.12 -15.30 -12.69
CA HIS A 81 2.97 -15.79 -11.32
C HIS A 81 2.81 -14.65 -10.32
N ILE A 82 1.83 -14.78 -9.43
CA ILE A 82 1.56 -13.79 -8.40
C ILE A 82 1.47 -14.45 -7.02
N ARG A 83 1.66 -13.64 -5.98
CA ARG A 83 1.36 -14.00 -4.58
C ARG A 83 0.85 -12.78 -3.81
N LEU A 84 0.10 -13.03 -2.75
CA LEU A 84 -0.56 -12.00 -1.96
C LEU A 84 0.06 -11.88 -0.57
N ARG A 85 0.31 -10.65 -0.12
CA ARG A 85 0.57 -10.34 1.29
C ARG A 85 -0.73 -9.94 1.98
N ILE A 86 -0.99 -10.59 3.12
CA ILE A 86 -2.07 -10.24 4.06
C ILE A 86 -1.40 -9.77 5.35
N SER A 87 -1.81 -8.62 5.85
CA SER A 87 -1.22 -7.93 7.00
C SER A 87 -2.21 -7.87 8.16
N ASN A 88 -1.72 -8.20 9.35
CA ASN A 88 -2.35 -7.98 10.64
C ASN A 88 -1.48 -7.05 11.51
N ALA A 89 -0.73 -6.15 10.88
CA ALA A 89 0.26 -5.27 11.52
C ALA A 89 -0.31 -4.42 12.68
N PHE A 90 -1.59 -4.05 12.59
CA PHE A 90 -2.28 -3.26 13.61
C PHE A 90 -3.34 -4.03 14.38
N GLY A 91 -3.52 -5.33 14.06
CA GLY A 91 -4.47 -6.15 14.80
C GLY A 91 -3.92 -6.52 16.17
N THR A 92 -4.77 -6.38 17.19
CA THR A 92 -4.45 -6.75 18.58
C THR A 92 -4.71 -8.23 18.89
N THR A 93 -5.44 -8.92 18.02
CA THR A 93 -5.67 -10.37 18.07
C THR A 93 -5.29 -11.05 16.75
N SER A 94 -5.17 -12.38 16.77
CA SER A 94 -4.86 -13.13 15.55
C SER A 94 -5.98 -12.98 14.51
N LEU A 95 -5.61 -12.85 13.23
CA LEU A 95 -6.50 -12.76 12.09
C LEU A 95 -6.64 -14.16 11.43
N PRO A 96 -7.78 -14.86 11.61
CA PRO A 96 -8.00 -16.16 10.98
C PRO A 96 -8.52 -16.00 9.55
N ILE A 97 -7.70 -16.38 8.56
CA ILE A 97 -8.10 -16.50 7.16
C ILE A 97 -8.52 -17.94 6.90
N THR A 98 -9.82 -18.17 6.70
CA THR A 98 -10.37 -19.50 6.44
C THR A 98 -10.18 -19.93 4.98
N GLU A 99 -10.40 -19.01 4.05
CA GLU A 99 -10.17 -19.24 2.61
C GLU A 99 -9.80 -17.91 1.94
N ALA A 100 -8.87 -17.94 0.99
CA ALA A 100 -8.51 -16.80 0.17
C ALA A 100 -8.47 -17.18 -1.31
N THR A 101 -8.98 -16.32 -2.18
CA THR A 101 -9.02 -16.57 -3.63
C THR A 101 -8.69 -15.32 -4.43
N ILE A 102 -8.20 -15.52 -5.65
CA ILE A 102 -8.01 -14.47 -6.66
C ILE A 102 -8.78 -14.89 -7.92
N ALA A 103 -9.44 -13.93 -8.55
CA ALA A 103 -10.10 -14.08 -9.85
C ALA A 103 -10.06 -12.76 -10.64
N ARG A 104 -10.39 -12.80 -11.92
CA ARG A 104 -10.69 -11.58 -12.69
C ARG A 104 -12.10 -11.10 -12.35
N PRO A 105 -12.33 -9.79 -12.14
CA PRO A 105 -13.67 -9.24 -12.05
C PRO A 105 -14.46 -9.53 -13.34
N LEU A 106 -15.76 -9.76 -13.22
CA LEU A 106 -16.61 -9.98 -14.39
C LEU A 106 -16.58 -8.73 -15.28
N SER A 107 -16.36 -8.93 -16.59
CA SER A 107 -16.19 -7.86 -17.58
C SER A 107 -15.04 -6.88 -17.28
N GLY A 108 -14.11 -7.22 -16.39
CA GLY A 108 -13.00 -6.35 -16.00
C GLY A 108 -13.43 -5.08 -15.28
N ALA A 109 -14.63 -5.04 -14.68
CA ALA A 109 -15.15 -3.85 -14.02
C ALA A 109 -14.51 -3.65 -12.63
N THR A 110 -13.94 -2.47 -12.40
CA THR A 110 -13.43 -2.08 -11.07
C THR A 110 -14.58 -2.04 -10.05
N GLY A 111 -14.33 -2.59 -8.86
CA GLY A 111 -15.28 -2.50 -7.74
C GLY A 111 -16.55 -3.35 -7.86
N THR A 112 -16.63 -4.26 -8.83
CA THR A 112 -17.80 -5.16 -8.96
C THR A 112 -17.79 -6.29 -7.93
N SER A 113 -18.99 -6.75 -7.54
CA SER A 113 -19.19 -7.95 -6.71
C SER A 113 -19.08 -9.26 -7.50
N ALA A 114 -19.06 -9.18 -8.84
CA ALA A 114 -19.06 -10.33 -9.73
C ALA A 114 -17.65 -10.68 -10.22
N ILE A 115 -17.39 -11.97 -10.43
CA ILE A 115 -16.11 -12.49 -10.92
C ILE A 115 -16.32 -13.44 -12.10
N ASP A 116 -15.30 -13.59 -12.93
CA ASP A 116 -15.21 -14.70 -13.87
C ASP A 116 -14.77 -15.97 -13.12
N THR A 117 -15.72 -16.88 -12.88
CA THR A 117 -15.48 -18.11 -12.11
C THR A 117 -14.47 -19.06 -12.77
N HIS A 118 -14.24 -18.96 -14.08
CA HIS A 118 -13.25 -19.77 -14.78
C HIS A 118 -11.81 -19.37 -14.42
N THR A 119 -11.63 -18.16 -13.87
CA THR A 119 -10.31 -17.64 -13.49
C THR A 119 -9.97 -17.85 -12.01
N VAL A 120 -10.91 -18.38 -11.21
CA VAL A 120 -10.72 -18.51 -9.76
C VAL A 120 -9.52 -19.41 -9.43
N LYS A 121 -8.59 -18.86 -8.65
CA LYS A 121 -7.50 -19.60 -8.00
C LYS A 121 -7.61 -19.46 -6.49
N LYS A 122 -7.53 -20.60 -5.80
CA LYS A 122 -7.38 -20.63 -4.34
C LYS A 122 -5.94 -20.30 -3.98
N LEU A 123 -5.77 -19.47 -2.97
CA LEU A 123 -4.47 -19.20 -2.37
C LEU A 123 -4.21 -20.21 -1.25
N THR A 124 -2.96 -20.61 -1.12
CA THR A 124 -2.48 -21.41 0.02
C THR A 124 -1.37 -20.65 0.74
N PHE A 125 -1.10 -21.06 1.97
CA PHE A 125 -0.05 -20.51 2.82
C PHE A 125 0.76 -21.67 3.37
N SER A 126 1.99 -21.86 2.89
CA SER A 126 2.81 -23.03 3.23
C SER A 126 2.10 -24.34 2.91
N GLY A 127 1.35 -24.39 1.80
CA GLY A 127 0.55 -25.53 1.35
C GLY A 127 -0.82 -25.68 2.00
N SER A 128 -1.15 -24.88 3.03
CA SER A 128 -2.46 -24.91 3.70
C SER A 128 -3.45 -23.96 3.03
N PRO A 129 -4.74 -24.33 2.83
CA PRO A 129 -5.76 -23.43 2.28
C PRO A 129 -6.20 -22.31 3.25
N SER A 130 -5.78 -22.40 4.52
CA SER A 130 -6.09 -21.45 5.58
C SER A 130 -4.83 -21.07 6.35
N PHE A 131 -4.86 -19.90 7.01
CA PHE A 131 -3.78 -19.43 7.86
C PHE A 131 -4.31 -18.48 8.94
N THR A 132 -3.72 -18.55 10.13
CA THR A 132 -3.99 -17.58 11.20
C THR A 132 -2.81 -16.64 11.32
N VAL A 133 -2.99 -15.39 10.89
CA VAL A 133 -1.94 -14.35 10.95
C VAL A 133 -1.83 -13.85 12.38
N PRO A 134 -0.68 -14.01 13.07
CA PRO A 134 -0.51 -13.49 14.42
C PRO A 134 -0.73 -11.98 14.51
N ASN A 135 -0.98 -11.47 15.71
CA ASN A 135 -1.04 -10.02 15.95
C ASN A 135 0.29 -9.35 15.56
N GLY A 136 0.22 -8.21 14.88
CA GLY A 136 1.41 -7.48 14.43
C GLY A 136 2.18 -8.14 13.27
N ALA A 137 1.72 -9.27 12.74
CA ALA A 137 2.42 -10.03 11.72
C ALA A 137 1.84 -9.81 10.31
N LEU A 138 2.56 -10.30 9.31
CA LEU A 138 2.07 -10.45 7.94
C LEU A 138 2.32 -11.90 7.48
N VAL A 139 1.53 -12.36 6.52
CA VAL A 139 1.73 -13.63 5.83
C VAL A 139 1.77 -13.41 4.32
N VAL A 140 2.55 -14.22 3.63
CA VAL A 140 2.63 -14.25 2.16
C VAL A 140 2.04 -15.57 1.68
N SER A 141 1.16 -15.53 0.69
CA SER A 141 0.65 -16.75 0.06
C SER A 141 1.75 -17.48 -0.70
N ASP A 142 1.55 -18.78 -0.92
CA ASP A 142 2.32 -19.51 -1.93
C ASP A 142 2.07 -18.88 -3.31
N PRO A 143 3.06 -18.90 -4.22
CA PRO A 143 2.89 -18.45 -5.60
C PRO A 143 1.82 -19.26 -6.33
N ILE A 144 1.02 -18.59 -7.15
CA ILE A 144 0.06 -19.23 -8.05
C ILE A 144 0.40 -18.93 -9.52
N ASP A 145 0.10 -19.89 -10.40
CA ASP A 145 0.10 -19.70 -11.85
C ASP A 145 -1.18 -18.91 -12.23
N PHE A 146 -1.01 -17.62 -12.48
CA PHE A 146 -2.09 -16.70 -12.83
C PHE A 146 -1.53 -15.60 -13.74
N GLU A 147 -1.78 -15.72 -15.04
CA GLU A 147 -1.37 -14.71 -16.00
C GLU A 147 -2.16 -13.41 -15.80
N VAL A 148 -1.45 -12.37 -15.39
CA VAL A 148 -1.95 -11.01 -15.22
C VAL A 148 -1.22 -10.07 -16.16
N ALA A 149 -1.97 -9.17 -16.81
CA ALA A 149 -1.39 -8.07 -17.56
C ALA A 149 -1.37 -6.81 -16.69
N ALA A 150 -0.27 -6.07 -16.74
CA ALA A 150 -0.20 -4.67 -16.33
C ALA A 150 -1.36 -3.94 -17.00
N GLY A 151 -2.28 -3.36 -16.24
CA GLY A 151 -3.51 -2.86 -16.86
C GLY A 151 -4.80 -3.39 -16.25
N THR A 152 -4.72 -4.54 -15.58
CA THR A 152 -5.91 -5.31 -15.26
C THR A 152 -6.28 -5.23 -13.79
N ASP A 153 -7.58 -5.32 -13.53
CA ASP A 153 -8.11 -5.47 -12.18
C ASP A 153 -8.15 -6.95 -11.78
N LEU A 154 -7.88 -7.21 -10.51
CA LEU A 154 -8.06 -8.49 -9.86
C LEU A 154 -9.05 -8.36 -8.70
N SER A 155 -9.87 -9.39 -8.53
CA SER A 155 -10.76 -9.55 -7.39
C SER A 155 -10.13 -10.53 -6.40
N ILE A 156 -9.93 -10.08 -5.16
CA ILE A 156 -9.42 -10.86 -4.05
C ILE A 156 -10.59 -11.13 -3.10
N SER A 157 -10.92 -12.39 -2.85
CA SER A 157 -11.93 -12.74 -1.84
C SER A 157 -11.28 -13.40 -0.63
N LEU A 158 -11.58 -12.89 0.57
CA LEU A 158 -11.21 -13.48 1.86
C LEU A 158 -12.48 -13.95 2.56
N TYR A 159 -12.50 -15.20 3.04
CA TYR A 159 -13.54 -15.69 3.92
C TYR A 159 -12.99 -15.88 5.34
N LEU A 160 -13.67 -15.27 6.31
CA LEU A 160 -13.34 -15.34 7.73
C LEU A 160 -14.51 -16.04 8.45
N ALA A 161 -14.39 -17.35 8.69
CA ALA A 161 -15.47 -18.13 9.30
C ALA A 161 -15.78 -17.65 10.73
N SER A 162 -14.75 -17.34 11.51
CA SER A 162 -14.86 -16.88 12.90
C SER A 162 -14.70 -15.36 13.07
N GLY A 163 -14.39 -14.63 12.00
CA GLY A 163 -14.01 -13.22 12.10
C GLY A 163 -12.72 -12.99 12.89
N GLN A 164 -12.38 -11.73 13.13
CA GLN A 164 -11.31 -11.32 14.03
C GLN A 164 -11.91 -10.79 15.33
N VAL A 165 -11.44 -11.31 16.46
CA VAL A 165 -11.94 -10.95 17.81
C VAL A 165 -11.30 -9.64 18.27
N SER A 166 -11.57 -8.56 17.55
CA SER A 166 -11.16 -7.19 17.89
C SER A 166 -11.92 -6.19 17.01
N ASN A 167 -12.04 -4.94 17.46
CA ASN A 167 -12.37 -3.82 16.58
C ASN A 167 -11.11 -3.09 16.08
N ASP A 168 -9.95 -3.34 16.69
CA ASP A 168 -8.66 -2.81 16.23
C ASP A 168 -8.11 -3.75 15.15
N ILE A 169 -8.40 -3.43 13.89
CA ILE A 169 -8.00 -4.24 12.73
C ILE A 169 -7.15 -3.46 11.73
N THR A 170 -6.41 -4.18 10.90
CA THR A 170 -5.61 -3.60 9.82
C THR A 170 -6.49 -3.34 8.59
N SER A 171 -6.46 -2.10 8.08
CA SER A 171 -7.14 -1.72 6.84
C SER A 171 -6.35 -0.66 6.08
N HIS A 172 -6.94 -0.21 4.98
CA HIS A 172 -6.60 0.97 4.24
C HIS A 172 -7.90 1.64 3.77
N PRO A 173 -8.42 2.65 4.51
CA PRO A 173 -9.67 3.33 4.21
C PRO A 173 -9.66 4.16 2.92
N GLY A 174 -8.46 4.46 2.40
CA GLY A 174 -8.20 5.29 1.22
C GLY A 174 -8.46 4.64 -0.13
N SER A 175 -9.08 3.45 -0.22
CA SER A 175 -8.99 2.60 -1.42
C SER A 175 -9.45 3.24 -2.74
N ARG A 176 -10.44 4.15 -2.67
CA ARG A 176 -11.19 4.70 -3.82
C ARG A 176 -11.74 3.60 -4.75
N THR A 177 -11.93 2.41 -4.18
CA THR A 177 -12.35 1.21 -4.89
C THR A 177 -13.40 0.52 -4.04
N THR A 178 -14.57 0.31 -4.61
CA THR A 178 -15.69 -0.37 -3.97
C THR A 178 -15.30 -1.83 -3.68
N ILE A 179 -15.57 -2.26 -2.47
CA ILE A 179 -15.46 -3.66 -2.03
C ILE A 179 -16.82 -4.14 -1.57
N TRP A 180 -17.02 -5.44 -1.55
CA TRP A 180 -18.29 -6.05 -1.19
C TRP A 180 -18.12 -7.04 -0.04
N MET A 181 -19.12 -7.12 0.82
CA MET A 181 -19.15 -8.04 1.94
C MET A 181 -20.54 -8.67 2.10
N THR A 182 -20.55 -9.96 2.41
CA THR A 182 -21.76 -10.76 2.64
C THR A 182 -21.46 -11.92 3.59
N PHE A 183 -22.49 -12.43 4.26
CA PHE A 183 -22.35 -13.60 5.12
C PHE A 183 -22.20 -14.91 4.35
N GLY A 184 -21.57 -15.89 5.01
CA GLY A 184 -21.28 -17.21 4.47
C GLY A 184 -20.03 -17.25 3.60
N ASN A 185 -19.58 -18.47 3.30
CA ASN A 185 -18.48 -18.67 2.36
C ASN A 185 -18.99 -18.51 0.91
N GLN A 186 -18.71 -17.35 0.33
CA GLN A 186 -19.00 -17.02 -1.07
C GLN A 186 -17.70 -16.68 -1.82
N ALA A 187 -16.54 -17.10 -1.33
CA ALA A 187 -15.24 -16.72 -1.89
C ALA A 187 -15.13 -17.05 -3.38
N THR A 188 -15.73 -18.17 -3.82
CA THR A 188 -15.73 -18.65 -5.21
C THR A 188 -17.03 -18.36 -5.98
N ALA A 189 -18.02 -17.70 -5.35
CA ALA A 189 -19.31 -17.44 -5.97
C ALA A 189 -19.17 -16.44 -7.13
N ALA A 190 -19.87 -16.71 -8.25
CA ALA A 190 -19.86 -15.87 -9.44
C ALA A 190 -20.26 -14.42 -9.15
N ASN A 191 -21.19 -14.22 -8.22
CA ASN A 191 -21.54 -12.92 -7.69
C ASN A 191 -21.76 -13.06 -6.18
N LEU A 192 -21.39 -12.04 -5.40
CA LEU A 192 -21.81 -11.98 -4.00
C LEU A 192 -23.29 -11.64 -3.94
N THR A 193 -24.04 -12.43 -3.17
CA THR A 193 -25.47 -12.24 -2.96
C THR A 193 -25.81 -12.43 -1.48
N GLY A 194 -27.05 -12.12 -1.10
CA GLY A 194 -27.53 -12.31 0.28
C GLY A 194 -28.30 -11.09 0.80
N PRO A 195 -29.12 -11.27 1.85
CA PRO A 195 -29.93 -10.19 2.42
C PRO A 195 -29.09 -9.06 3.04
N ASP A 196 -27.88 -9.39 3.52
CA ASP A 196 -26.97 -8.45 4.17
C ASP A 196 -25.83 -7.98 3.25
N LEU A 197 -25.96 -8.15 1.92
CA LEU A 197 -24.94 -7.70 0.97
C LEU A 197 -24.70 -6.19 1.12
N GLN A 198 -23.47 -5.80 1.45
CA GLN A 198 -23.08 -4.40 1.59
C GLN A 198 -21.79 -4.11 0.84
N ASN A 199 -21.54 -2.81 0.64
CA ASN A 199 -20.30 -2.32 0.07
C ASN A 199 -19.79 -1.08 0.81
N VAL A 200 -18.49 -0.87 0.71
CA VAL A 200 -17.75 0.30 1.19
C VAL A 200 -16.55 0.53 0.27
N ALA A 201 -15.88 1.67 0.38
CA ALA A 201 -14.65 1.96 -0.37
C ALA A 201 -13.42 1.93 0.55
N HIS A 202 -13.11 0.75 1.09
CA HIS A 202 -11.97 0.49 1.98
C HIS A 202 -11.34 -0.86 1.65
N TRP A 203 -10.01 -1.00 1.72
CA TRP A 203 -9.38 -2.31 1.70
C TRP A 203 -9.16 -2.81 3.13
N TYR A 204 -9.40 -4.10 3.38
CA TYR A 204 -9.18 -4.75 4.66
C TYR A 204 -8.15 -5.86 4.49
N PHE A 205 -7.17 -5.88 5.39
CA PHE A 205 -6.12 -6.91 5.54
C PHE A 205 -5.15 -7.11 4.38
N ILE A 206 -5.50 -6.82 3.12
CA ILE A 206 -4.57 -6.95 1.99
C ILE A 206 -3.59 -5.77 1.97
N SER A 207 -2.30 -6.04 1.71
CA SER A 207 -1.26 -4.99 1.72
C SER A 207 -0.37 -4.96 0.48
N THR A 208 -0.15 -6.09 -0.18
CA THR A 208 0.73 -6.14 -1.36
C THR A 208 0.35 -7.31 -2.27
N LEU A 209 0.26 -7.06 -3.58
CA LEU A 209 0.33 -8.11 -4.58
C LEU A 209 1.74 -8.12 -5.17
N GLU A 210 2.41 -9.25 -5.07
CA GLU A 210 3.73 -9.42 -5.67
C GLU A 210 3.62 -10.17 -7.00
N ALA A 211 4.44 -9.75 -7.97
CA ALA A 211 4.55 -10.33 -9.29
C ALA A 211 5.94 -10.91 -9.52
N TRP A 212 6.04 -12.11 -10.08
CA TRP A 212 7.32 -12.70 -10.50
C TRP A 212 7.67 -12.23 -11.91
N VAL A 213 8.75 -11.49 -12.05
CA VAL A 213 9.07 -10.77 -13.29
C VAL A 213 10.55 -10.93 -13.66
N PRO A 214 10.93 -10.67 -14.93
CA PRO A 214 12.33 -10.60 -15.33
C PRO A 214 13.10 -9.57 -14.49
N LYS A 215 14.41 -9.78 -14.30
CA LYS A 215 15.29 -8.87 -13.56
C LYS A 215 15.43 -7.48 -14.18
N THR A 216 14.75 -7.14 -15.26
CA THR A 216 14.70 -5.78 -15.84
C THR A 216 13.50 -4.98 -15.31
N GLU A 217 12.48 -5.62 -14.73
CA GLU A 217 11.30 -4.96 -14.18
C GLU A 217 11.56 -4.43 -12.76
N ARG A 218 10.90 -3.34 -12.40
CA ARG A 218 11.26 -2.47 -11.28
C ARG A 218 10.00 -1.85 -10.70
N THR A 219 9.99 -1.47 -9.42
CA THR A 219 8.85 -0.79 -8.80
C THR A 219 9.21 0.62 -8.33
N VAL A 220 8.32 1.57 -8.59
CA VAL A 220 8.32 2.93 -8.01
C VAL A 220 7.44 2.94 -6.76
N ALA A 221 8.00 3.30 -5.60
CA ALA A 221 7.26 3.49 -4.37
C ALA A 221 6.84 4.96 -4.20
N PHE A 222 5.55 5.20 -3.92
CA PHE A 222 5.02 6.53 -3.62
C PHE A 222 4.69 6.64 -2.14
N VAL A 223 5.48 7.41 -1.40
CA VAL A 223 5.23 7.76 0.00
C VAL A 223 4.51 9.11 0.02
N GLY A 224 3.36 9.19 0.69
CA GLY A 224 2.64 10.44 0.78
C GLY A 224 1.37 10.38 1.61
N ASP A 225 0.58 11.45 1.49
CA ASP A 225 -0.65 11.66 2.25
C ASP A 225 -1.93 11.45 1.41
N SER A 226 -3.06 12.03 1.83
CA SER A 226 -4.36 11.97 1.16
C SER A 226 -4.33 12.40 -0.31
N ILE A 227 -3.40 13.28 -0.71
CA ILE A 227 -3.28 13.76 -2.08
C ILE A 227 -2.75 12.64 -2.99
N THR A 228 -1.75 11.88 -2.51
CA THR A 228 -1.20 10.72 -3.24
C THR A 228 -2.08 9.48 -3.12
N ASP A 229 -2.73 9.31 -1.97
CA ASP A 229 -3.72 8.27 -1.73
C ASP A 229 -4.91 8.38 -2.71
N GLY A 230 -5.27 9.62 -3.08
CA GLY A 230 -6.21 9.94 -4.15
C GLY A 230 -7.52 10.57 -3.69
N ARG A 231 -7.55 11.29 -2.56
CA ARG A 231 -8.75 12.03 -2.14
C ARG A 231 -9.16 13.04 -3.22
N GLY A 232 -10.40 13.00 -3.70
CA GLY A 232 -10.86 13.86 -4.81
C GLY A 232 -10.76 13.22 -6.19
N SER A 233 -10.26 11.97 -6.29
CA SER A 233 -10.44 11.12 -7.46
C SER A 233 -11.84 10.49 -7.46
N ASP A 234 -12.24 9.91 -8.60
CA ASP A 234 -13.52 9.21 -8.70
C ASP A 234 -13.38 7.76 -8.21
N THR A 235 -14.38 7.30 -7.44
CA THR A 235 -14.46 5.90 -7.01
C THR A 235 -14.55 4.98 -8.24
N ASP A 236 -13.80 3.87 -8.21
CA ASP A 236 -13.77 2.83 -9.24
C ASP A 236 -13.24 3.29 -10.62
N LYS A 237 -12.52 4.43 -10.69
CA LYS A 237 -11.98 4.95 -11.96
C LYS A 237 -10.46 4.87 -12.10
N ASN A 238 -9.72 4.55 -11.03
CA ASN A 238 -8.26 4.52 -11.03
C ASN A 238 -7.65 5.81 -11.64
N ASN A 239 -8.10 6.97 -11.16
CA ASN A 239 -7.74 8.30 -11.71
C ASN A 239 -7.14 9.25 -10.67
N ARG A 240 -6.46 8.69 -9.66
CA ARG A 240 -5.49 9.41 -8.81
C ARG A 240 -4.19 9.64 -9.58
N TRP A 241 -3.36 10.60 -9.16
CA TRP A 241 -2.19 10.98 -9.94
C TRP A 241 -1.17 9.84 -10.17
N PRO A 242 -0.93 8.87 -9.25
CA PRO A 242 -0.02 7.76 -9.55
C PRO A 242 -0.58 6.82 -10.63
N ASP A 243 -1.89 6.58 -10.66
CA ASP A 243 -2.54 5.75 -11.69
C ASP A 243 -2.47 6.44 -13.07
N LEU A 244 -2.71 7.74 -13.10
CA LEU A 244 -2.60 8.54 -14.32
C LEU A 244 -1.15 8.65 -14.81
N LEU A 245 -0.19 8.75 -13.90
CA LEU A 245 1.23 8.73 -14.22
C LEU A 245 1.63 7.37 -14.79
N TRP A 246 1.18 6.27 -14.18
CA TRP A 246 1.44 4.92 -14.68
C TRP A 246 0.94 4.74 -16.12
N ASN A 247 -0.27 5.22 -16.43
CA ASN A 247 -0.81 5.20 -17.79
C ASN A 247 0.08 5.98 -18.77
N ARG A 248 0.56 7.17 -18.36
CA ARG A 248 1.46 7.99 -19.18
C ARG A 248 2.82 7.31 -19.40
N VAL A 249 3.38 6.71 -18.37
CA VAL A 249 4.63 5.95 -18.42
C VAL A 249 4.51 4.80 -19.41
N HIS A 250 3.44 4.01 -19.35
CA HIS A 250 3.23 2.85 -20.23
C HIS A 250 2.78 3.21 -21.64
N ALA A 251 2.27 4.43 -21.84
CA ALA A 251 2.02 4.99 -23.16
C ALA A 251 3.29 5.61 -23.79
N SER A 252 4.40 5.67 -23.04
CA SER A 252 5.67 6.18 -23.56
C SER A 252 6.21 5.27 -24.67
N LYS A 253 6.93 5.89 -25.61
CA LYS A 253 7.68 5.17 -26.64
C LYS A 253 9.01 4.62 -26.14
N ASP A 254 9.40 4.95 -24.91
CA ASP A 254 10.60 4.43 -24.26
C ASP A 254 10.32 3.04 -23.65
N PRO A 255 10.89 1.95 -24.20
CA PRO A 255 10.64 0.61 -23.69
C PRO A 255 11.14 0.39 -22.25
N SER A 256 12.13 1.16 -21.78
CA SER A 256 12.66 1.05 -20.41
C SER A 256 11.67 1.54 -19.37
N LEU A 257 10.73 2.41 -19.76
CA LEU A 257 9.69 2.93 -18.87
C LEU A 257 8.51 1.96 -18.74
N ASN A 258 8.28 1.12 -19.75
CA ASN A 258 7.17 0.16 -19.78
C ASN A 258 7.41 -1.07 -18.88
N THR A 259 8.53 -1.11 -18.15
CA THR A 259 8.89 -2.16 -17.18
C THR A 259 8.71 -1.72 -15.73
N LEU A 260 8.06 -0.58 -15.49
CA LEU A 260 7.87 0.01 -14.16
C LEU A 260 6.52 -0.36 -13.54
N ALA A 261 6.53 -1.09 -12.44
CA ALA A 261 5.37 -1.24 -11.57
C ALA A 261 5.27 -0.07 -10.58
N PHE A 262 4.07 0.21 -10.09
CA PHE A 262 3.79 1.34 -9.21
C PHE A 262 3.19 0.84 -7.89
N ALA A 263 3.81 1.22 -6.78
CA ALA A 263 3.40 0.88 -5.42
C ALA A 263 2.99 2.15 -4.67
N ASN A 264 1.68 2.41 -4.60
CA ASN A 264 1.16 3.52 -3.83
C ASN A 264 1.13 3.16 -2.33
N GLN A 265 2.01 3.78 -1.56
CA GLN A 265 2.15 3.63 -0.12
C GLN A 265 1.71 4.90 0.62
N ALA A 266 0.85 5.71 -0.01
CA ALA A 266 0.27 6.88 0.62
C ALA A 266 -0.92 6.52 1.48
N ALA A 267 -1.32 7.44 2.36
CA ALA A 267 -2.53 7.31 3.15
C ALA A 267 -3.13 8.64 3.58
N GLY A 268 -4.46 8.68 3.68
CA GLY A 268 -5.17 9.85 4.16
C GLY A 268 -4.67 10.37 5.50
N GLY A 269 -4.46 11.69 5.61
CA GLY A 269 -4.02 12.32 6.85
C GLY A 269 -2.63 11.88 7.35
N ASN A 270 -1.84 11.18 6.53
CA ASN A 270 -0.50 10.76 6.93
C ASN A 270 0.45 11.95 7.10
N ARG A 271 1.39 11.80 8.02
CA ARG A 271 2.34 12.81 8.45
C ARG A 271 3.71 12.18 8.49
N ILE A 272 4.74 13.01 8.30
CA ILE A 272 6.12 12.57 8.32
C ILE A 272 6.57 12.24 9.75
N LEU A 273 6.23 13.09 10.72
CA LEU A 273 6.88 13.12 12.04
C LEU A 273 6.07 12.49 13.17
N ALA A 274 4.75 12.44 13.03
CA ALA A 274 3.85 11.95 14.08
C ALA A 274 2.77 11.09 13.47
N ASP A 275 2.23 10.15 14.25
CA ASP A 275 1.13 9.32 13.77
C ASP A 275 -0.10 10.22 13.54
N GLY A 276 -0.89 9.86 12.52
CA GLY A 276 -2.15 10.51 12.17
C GLY A 276 -3.25 9.47 12.10
N LEU A 277 -3.93 9.38 10.95
CA LEU A 277 -4.84 8.25 10.69
C LEU A 277 -4.10 6.92 10.50
N GLY A 278 -2.78 6.98 10.30
CA GLY A 278 -1.87 5.85 10.24
C GLY A 278 -0.50 6.19 10.82
N PRO A 279 0.43 5.21 10.86
CA PRO A 279 1.78 5.42 11.39
C PRO A 279 2.52 6.51 10.61
N ASN A 280 3.35 7.31 11.29
CA ASN A 280 4.17 8.33 10.66
C ASN A 280 5.07 7.76 9.55
N ALA A 281 5.27 8.53 8.48
CA ALA A 281 6.00 8.07 7.31
C ALA A 281 7.47 7.74 7.61
N LEU A 282 8.10 8.47 8.53
CA LEU A 282 9.48 8.20 8.92
C LEU A 282 9.64 6.81 9.56
N GLY A 283 8.71 6.44 10.44
CA GLY A 283 8.70 5.15 11.14
C GLY A 283 8.28 3.97 10.27
N ARG A 284 7.48 4.20 9.22
CA ARG A 284 7.04 3.12 8.30
C ARG A 284 7.93 2.95 7.07
N PHE A 285 8.93 3.80 6.86
CA PHE A 285 9.74 3.78 5.64
C PHE A 285 10.41 2.42 5.35
N ASP A 286 10.92 1.71 6.37
CA ASP A 286 11.49 0.36 6.14
C ASP A 286 10.41 -0.62 5.69
N ARG A 287 9.26 -0.61 6.36
CA ARG A 287 8.15 -1.54 6.10
C ARG A 287 7.52 -1.29 4.73
N ASP A 288 7.34 -0.03 4.37
CA ASP A 288 6.55 0.36 3.21
C ASP A 288 7.41 0.64 1.97
N VAL A 289 8.73 0.82 2.12
CA VAL A 289 9.66 1.05 1.01
C VAL A 289 10.75 -0.01 1.00
N LEU A 290 11.65 -0.01 2.00
CA LEU A 290 12.90 -0.79 1.92
C LEU A 290 12.70 -2.32 1.95
N SER A 291 11.63 -2.79 2.59
CA SER A 291 11.27 -4.22 2.66
C SER A 291 10.23 -4.64 1.62
N GLN A 292 9.80 -3.70 0.76
CA GLN A 292 8.98 -4.04 -0.39
C GLN A 292 9.85 -4.63 -1.49
N PRO A 293 9.40 -5.71 -2.14
CA PRO A 293 10.18 -6.38 -3.16
C PRO A 293 10.30 -5.50 -4.41
N GLY A 294 11.50 -5.41 -4.97
CA GLY A 294 11.73 -4.79 -6.28
C GLY A 294 11.59 -3.27 -6.33
N ILE A 295 11.58 -2.58 -5.19
CA ILE A 295 11.63 -1.11 -5.20
C ILE A 295 12.96 -0.65 -5.79
N ASN A 296 12.89 0.31 -6.70
CA ASN A 296 14.04 0.92 -7.35
C ASN A 296 13.98 2.43 -7.40
N TYR A 297 12.81 3.04 -7.17
CA TYR A 297 12.66 4.48 -7.09
C TYR A 297 11.72 4.81 -5.94
N VAL A 298 12.00 5.92 -5.25
CA VAL A 298 11.16 6.43 -4.18
C VAL A 298 10.69 7.83 -4.56
N VAL A 299 9.39 8.09 -4.44
CA VAL A 299 8.83 9.44 -4.53
C VAL A 299 8.25 9.79 -3.17
N VAL A 300 8.70 10.89 -2.57
CA VAL A 300 8.13 11.42 -1.33
C VAL A 300 7.34 12.68 -1.64
N PHE A 301 6.04 12.63 -1.37
CA PHE A 301 5.12 13.76 -1.49
C PHE A 301 4.24 13.83 -0.24
N GLU A 302 4.75 14.52 0.79
CA GLU A 302 4.14 14.56 2.12
C GLU A 302 4.46 15.89 2.83
N GLY A 303 4.07 16.04 4.09
CA GLY A 303 4.39 17.20 4.93
C GLY A 303 3.26 18.25 5.03
N VAL A 304 2.21 18.14 4.21
CA VAL A 304 1.07 19.07 4.28
C VAL A 304 0.35 18.96 5.62
N ASN A 305 0.15 17.72 6.09
CA ASN A 305 -0.54 17.47 7.35
C ASN A 305 0.33 17.84 8.55
N ASP A 306 1.66 17.70 8.47
CA ASP A 306 2.58 18.16 9.52
C ASP A 306 2.45 19.67 9.75
N ILE A 307 2.51 20.45 8.67
CA ILE A 307 2.34 21.92 8.73
C ILE A 307 0.93 22.29 9.16
N GLY A 308 -0.08 21.62 8.58
CA GLY A 308 -1.50 21.91 8.79
C GLY A 308 -2.02 21.59 10.19
N THR A 309 -1.46 20.58 10.86
CA THR A 309 -1.84 20.23 12.24
C THR A 309 -0.98 20.88 13.32
N ALA A 310 0.23 21.36 12.99
CA ALA A 310 1.02 22.13 13.93
C ALA A 310 0.31 23.45 14.31
N ASP A 311 0.57 23.92 15.53
CA ASP A 311 0.02 25.18 16.04
C ASP A 311 0.34 26.33 15.09
N ASP A 312 -0.61 27.27 14.96
CA ASP A 312 -0.51 28.41 14.05
C ASP A 312 0.23 29.60 14.71
N THR A 313 1.41 29.32 15.27
CA THR A 313 2.31 30.32 15.83
C THR A 313 3.63 30.29 15.10
N THR A 314 4.33 31.42 15.00
CA THR A 314 5.63 31.51 14.32
C THR A 314 6.62 30.51 14.87
N GLU A 315 6.66 30.32 16.20
CA GLU A 315 7.58 29.41 16.88
C GLU A 315 7.29 27.94 16.53
N ALA A 316 6.02 27.52 16.61
CA ALA A 316 5.63 26.16 16.27
C ALA A 316 5.84 25.85 14.78
N GLN A 317 5.53 26.83 13.92
CA GLN A 317 5.70 26.75 12.47
C GLN A 317 7.18 26.75 12.04
N GLN A 318 8.04 27.47 12.76
CA GLN A 318 9.48 27.36 12.60
C GLN A 318 9.97 25.95 12.97
N ALA A 319 9.59 25.47 14.16
CA ALA A 319 10.00 24.16 14.65
C ALA A 319 9.54 23.00 13.76
N ILE A 320 8.26 23.00 13.32
CA ILE A 320 7.74 21.93 12.45
C ILE A 320 8.41 21.94 11.08
N GLY A 321 8.65 23.11 10.48
CA GLY A 321 9.35 23.19 9.20
C GLY A 321 10.81 22.72 9.30
N ASP A 322 11.50 23.01 10.41
CA ASP A 322 12.86 22.52 10.65
C ASP A 322 12.88 20.98 10.80
N ALA A 323 11.91 20.44 11.55
CA ALA A 323 11.77 19.00 11.73
C ALA A 323 11.41 18.26 10.44
N VAL A 324 10.51 18.81 9.61
CA VAL A 324 10.15 18.23 8.30
C VAL A 324 11.36 18.20 7.37
N ILE A 325 12.14 19.30 7.30
CA ILE A 325 13.38 19.34 6.51
C ILE A 325 14.39 18.30 7.02
N ALA A 326 14.55 18.16 8.34
CA ALA A 326 15.42 17.14 8.91
C ALA A 326 14.96 15.72 8.56
N ALA A 327 13.66 15.45 8.56
CA ALA A 327 13.10 14.15 8.19
C ALA A 327 13.27 13.85 6.69
N TYR A 328 13.15 14.84 5.79
CA TYR A 328 13.50 14.64 4.39
C TYR A 328 14.94 14.18 4.19
N LYS A 329 15.89 14.78 4.93
CA LYS A 329 17.28 14.33 4.92
C LYS A 329 17.42 12.87 5.39
N GLN A 330 16.63 12.45 6.39
CA GLN A 330 16.63 11.06 6.85
C GLN A 330 16.04 10.09 5.81
N PHE A 331 14.98 10.46 5.08
CA PHE A 331 14.51 9.64 3.96
C PHE A 331 15.59 9.47 2.90
N ILE A 332 16.31 10.55 2.57
CA ILE A 332 17.39 10.52 1.57
C ILE A 332 18.50 9.59 2.00
N VAL A 333 19.07 9.78 3.20
CA VAL A 333 20.14 8.92 3.73
C VAL A 333 19.74 7.45 3.73
N ARG A 334 18.48 7.14 4.10
CA ARG A 334 18.01 5.76 4.19
C ARG A 334 17.71 5.14 2.82
N ALA A 335 17.26 5.94 1.85
CA ALA A 335 17.08 5.51 0.48
C ALA A 335 18.45 5.25 -0.19
N HIS A 336 19.39 6.18 -0.05
CA HIS A 336 20.75 6.07 -0.57
C HIS A 336 21.51 4.89 0.05
N ALA A 337 21.39 4.64 1.36
CA ALA A 337 21.94 3.44 2.00
C ALA A 337 21.42 2.12 1.39
N ALA A 338 20.24 2.15 0.75
CA ALA A 338 19.67 1.04 -0.01
C ALA A 338 19.89 1.18 -1.54
N GLN A 339 20.73 2.12 -1.97
CA GLN A 339 21.03 2.47 -3.37
C GLN A 339 19.80 2.89 -4.19
N LEU A 340 18.79 3.43 -3.51
CA LEU A 340 17.54 3.88 -4.13
C LEU A 340 17.58 5.38 -4.43
N PRO A 341 17.42 5.81 -5.69
CA PRO A 341 17.11 7.19 -6.01
C PRO A 341 15.80 7.62 -5.34
N ILE A 342 15.81 8.83 -4.78
CA ILE A 342 14.68 9.43 -4.10
C ILE A 342 14.33 10.80 -4.69
N PHE A 343 13.06 10.96 -5.05
CA PHE A 343 12.53 12.16 -5.64
C PHE A 343 11.59 12.88 -4.68
N GLY A 344 11.82 14.18 -4.49
CA GLY A 344 11.01 15.03 -3.62
C GLY A 344 9.97 15.81 -4.41
N ALA A 345 8.70 15.72 -4.01
CA ALA A 345 7.65 16.57 -4.59
C ALA A 345 7.32 17.75 -3.66
N THR A 346 7.19 18.95 -4.23
CA THR A 346 6.83 20.14 -3.45
C THR A 346 5.40 20.04 -2.93
N ILE A 347 5.18 20.45 -1.67
CA ILE A 347 3.88 20.51 -1.00
C ILE A 347 2.96 21.47 -1.76
N THR A 348 1.79 20.98 -2.19
CA THR A 348 0.81 21.79 -2.94
C THR A 348 0.16 22.87 -2.06
N PRO A 349 -0.40 23.92 -2.67
CA PRO A 349 -1.12 24.96 -1.91
C PRO A 349 -2.30 24.39 -1.12
N PHE A 350 -2.56 24.97 0.06
CA PHE A 350 -3.62 24.55 0.97
C PHE A 350 -4.42 25.72 1.59
N SER A 351 -4.29 26.94 1.07
CA SER A 351 -5.03 28.08 1.61
C SER A 351 -6.41 28.23 0.96
N ALA A 352 -7.40 28.56 1.77
CA ALA A 352 -8.71 29.00 1.30
C ALA A 352 -8.73 30.53 1.03
N PRO A 353 -9.74 31.05 0.31
CA PRO A 353 -9.92 32.48 0.10
C PRO A 353 -9.95 33.26 1.42
N GLY A 354 -9.21 34.37 1.49
CA GLY A 354 -9.09 35.19 2.70
C GLY A 354 -8.47 34.46 3.89
N PHE A 355 -7.76 33.36 3.65
CA PHE A 355 -7.23 32.45 4.67
C PHE A 355 -8.31 31.88 5.62
N SER A 356 -9.52 31.60 5.13
CA SER A 356 -10.62 31.10 5.96
C SER A 356 -10.38 29.69 6.52
N THR A 357 -10.18 29.59 7.84
CA THR A 357 -10.03 28.32 8.57
C THR A 357 -11.33 27.51 8.65
N THR A 358 -12.49 28.15 8.42
CA THR A 358 -13.79 27.46 8.33
C THR A 358 -13.93 26.67 7.03
N ILE A 359 -13.33 27.17 5.94
CA ILE A 359 -13.35 26.49 4.64
C ILE A 359 -12.24 25.43 4.58
N GLN A 360 -11.03 25.81 5.01
CA GLN A 360 -9.88 24.93 5.03
C GLN A 360 -9.09 25.13 6.33
N PRO A 361 -9.16 24.19 7.29
CA PRO A 361 -8.52 24.32 8.60
C PRO A 361 -7.01 24.58 8.56
N TYR A 362 -6.31 24.18 7.48
CA TYR A 362 -4.87 24.42 7.33
C TYR A 362 -4.53 25.84 6.88
N SER A 363 -5.52 26.60 6.45
CA SER A 363 -5.35 27.90 5.85
C SER A 363 -4.84 28.95 6.86
N SER A 364 -3.60 29.38 6.71
CA SER A 364 -2.99 30.48 7.48
C SER A 364 -1.82 31.10 6.72
N PRO A 365 -1.60 32.42 6.83
CA PRO A 365 -0.40 33.04 6.28
C PRO A 365 0.90 32.53 6.95
N ILE A 366 0.87 32.13 8.22
CA ILE A 366 2.05 31.61 8.93
C ILE A 366 2.38 30.21 8.43
N ARG A 367 1.37 29.33 8.30
CA ARG A 367 1.53 27.99 7.70
C ARG A 367 1.98 28.05 6.24
N GLU A 368 1.44 28.98 5.46
CA GLU A 368 1.88 29.19 4.07
C GLU A 368 3.35 29.60 4.00
N ALA A 369 3.82 30.47 4.91
CA ALA A 369 5.24 30.82 4.99
C ALA A 369 6.12 29.59 5.28
N THR A 370 5.69 28.69 6.17
CA THR A 370 6.37 27.40 6.42
C THR A 370 6.38 26.53 5.17
N ARG A 371 5.24 26.39 4.48
CA ARG A 371 5.15 25.60 3.25
C ARG A 371 6.13 26.11 2.19
N GLN A 372 6.19 27.42 1.97
CA GLN A 372 7.13 28.02 1.03
C GLN A 372 8.58 27.76 1.42
N ARG A 373 8.92 27.85 2.71
CA ARG A 373 10.27 27.54 3.22
C ARG A 373 10.65 26.09 2.97
N VAL A 374 9.77 25.14 3.28
CA VAL A 374 9.99 23.71 3.04
C VAL A 374 10.10 23.43 1.53
N ASN A 375 9.23 24.02 0.71
CA ASN A 375 9.30 23.86 -0.74
C ASN A 375 10.56 24.49 -1.35
N SER A 376 11.05 25.60 -0.78
CA SER A 376 12.35 26.16 -1.17
C SER A 376 13.46 25.15 -0.92
N PHE A 377 13.48 24.48 0.24
CA PHE A 377 14.46 23.43 0.53
C PHE A 377 14.36 22.28 -0.48
N ILE A 378 13.15 21.79 -0.78
CA ILE A 378 12.95 20.71 -1.78
C ILE A 378 13.55 21.12 -3.13
N ARG A 379 13.30 22.36 -3.59
CA ARG A 379 13.77 22.84 -4.90
C ARG A 379 15.27 23.10 -4.98
N THR A 380 15.87 23.66 -3.93
CA THR A 380 17.20 24.28 -4.04
C THR A 380 18.29 23.60 -3.23
N SER A 381 17.95 22.65 -2.35
CA SER A 381 18.96 21.97 -1.53
C SER A 381 19.94 21.12 -2.32
N GLY A 382 19.51 20.58 -3.46
CA GLY A 382 20.28 19.61 -4.25
C GLY A 382 20.47 18.26 -3.56
N LEU A 383 19.67 17.97 -2.52
CA LEU A 383 19.78 16.71 -1.76
C LEU A 383 18.86 15.59 -2.30
N PHE A 384 17.77 15.94 -2.98
CA PHE A 384 16.98 14.96 -3.71
C PHE A 384 17.61 14.71 -5.07
N ASP A 385 17.56 13.46 -5.54
CA ASP A 385 18.05 13.05 -6.86
C ASP A 385 17.20 13.66 -7.99
N GLY A 386 15.93 13.96 -7.69
CA GLY A 386 15.00 14.61 -8.60
C GLY A 386 13.92 15.39 -7.84
N VAL A 387 13.43 16.47 -8.45
CA VAL A 387 12.40 17.33 -7.86
C VAL A 387 11.17 17.36 -8.77
N ILE A 388 10.00 17.18 -8.17
CA ILE A 388 8.71 17.35 -8.85
C ILE A 388 7.97 18.57 -8.27
N ASP A 389 7.90 19.65 -9.05
CA ASP A 389 7.29 20.91 -8.59
C ASP A 389 5.76 20.91 -8.74
N PHE A 390 5.08 20.04 -8.00
CA PHE A 390 3.61 19.99 -7.99
C PHE A 390 2.96 21.31 -7.51
N ASP A 391 3.61 22.10 -6.66
CA ASP A 391 3.13 23.43 -6.28
C ASP A 391 2.97 24.32 -7.50
N ALA A 392 4.00 24.44 -8.33
CA ALA A 392 3.92 25.24 -9.55
C ALA A 392 2.86 24.74 -10.54
N VAL A 393 2.62 23.43 -10.57
CA VAL A 393 1.64 22.80 -11.47
C VAL A 393 0.21 23.18 -11.09
N VAL A 394 -0.12 23.14 -9.80
CA VAL A 394 -1.53 23.24 -9.36
C VAL A 394 -1.90 24.57 -8.72
N ARG A 395 -0.94 25.45 -8.41
CA ARG A 395 -1.22 26.74 -7.76
C ARG A 395 -1.91 27.75 -8.67
N ASN A 396 -2.79 28.54 -8.07
CA ASN A 396 -3.41 29.67 -8.73
C ASN A 396 -2.33 30.72 -9.07
N ALA A 397 -2.29 31.18 -10.32
CA ALA A 397 -1.26 32.10 -10.79
C ALA A 397 -1.32 33.48 -10.11
N THR A 398 -2.51 33.92 -9.71
CA THR A 398 -2.73 35.22 -9.07
C THR A 398 -2.66 35.13 -7.55
N VAL A 399 -3.06 33.99 -6.98
CA VAL A 399 -3.00 33.74 -5.52
C VAL A 399 -2.27 32.41 -5.25
N PRO A 400 -0.93 32.37 -5.31
CA PRO A 400 -0.14 31.13 -5.26
C PRO A 400 -0.31 30.26 -4.02
N SER A 401 -0.91 30.79 -2.94
CA SER A 401 -1.24 30.02 -1.73
C SER A 401 -2.50 29.16 -1.87
N GLN A 402 -3.24 29.28 -2.97
CA GLN A 402 -4.46 28.51 -3.26
C GLN A 402 -4.25 27.58 -4.46
N LEU A 403 -4.99 26.47 -4.47
CA LEU A 403 -5.16 25.66 -5.67
C LEU A 403 -5.85 26.47 -6.78
N ARG A 404 -5.53 26.17 -8.04
CA ARG A 404 -6.34 26.69 -9.16
C ARG A 404 -7.77 26.17 -9.02
N ASN A 405 -8.73 27.01 -9.34
CA ASN A 405 -10.15 26.68 -9.18
C ASN A 405 -10.58 25.47 -10.01
N ASP A 406 -10.02 25.30 -11.21
CA ASP A 406 -10.29 24.15 -12.08
C ASP A 406 -9.70 22.83 -11.55
N PHE A 407 -8.71 22.91 -10.67
CA PHE A 407 -8.06 21.75 -10.04
C PHE A 407 -8.54 21.48 -8.61
N ASN A 408 -9.32 22.37 -8.01
CA ASN A 408 -9.79 22.23 -6.63
C ASN A 408 -10.99 21.27 -6.56
N SER A 409 -10.96 20.32 -5.62
CA SER A 409 -12.11 19.46 -5.31
C SER A 409 -13.22 20.16 -4.50
N GLY A 410 -12.94 21.36 -4.00
CA GLY A 410 -13.87 22.22 -3.25
C GLY A 410 -13.39 22.57 -1.84
N ASP A 411 -12.37 21.87 -1.32
CA ASP A 411 -11.84 22.08 0.03
C ASP A 411 -10.52 22.87 0.08
N PHE A 412 -10.00 23.29 -1.08
CA PHE A 412 -8.76 24.07 -1.21
C PHE A 412 -7.48 23.34 -0.76
N LEU A 413 -7.54 22.03 -0.54
CA LEU A 413 -6.39 21.18 -0.19
C LEU A 413 -6.22 20.04 -1.20
N HIS A 414 -7.29 19.35 -1.56
CA HIS A 414 -7.23 18.19 -2.43
C HIS A 414 -7.50 18.56 -3.89
N PRO A 415 -6.62 18.14 -4.83
CA PRO A 415 -6.92 18.20 -6.24
C PRO A 415 -8.12 17.33 -6.62
N ASN A 416 -8.88 17.76 -7.62
CA ASN A 416 -9.82 16.92 -8.35
C ASN A 416 -9.09 16.14 -9.46
N VAL A 417 -9.83 15.35 -10.25
CA VAL A 417 -9.27 14.57 -11.37
C VAL A 417 -8.52 15.43 -12.40
N ALA A 418 -8.96 16.66 -12.69
CA ALA A 418 -8.24 17.56 -13.60
C ALA A 418 -6.89 17.99 -13.01
N GLY A 419 -6.84 18.29 -11.71
CA GLY A 419 -5.61 18.58 -10.98
C GLY A 419 -4.65 17.37 -10.94
N TYR A 420 -5.17 16.17 -10.66
CA TYR A 420 -4.37 14.95 -10.70
C TYR A 420 -3.83 14.62 -12.10
N THR A 421 -4.62 14.90 -13.14
CA THR A 421 -4.16 14.77 -14.54
C THR A 421 -3.02 15.75 -14.83
N ALA A 422 -3.14 17.01 -14.38
CA ALA A 422 -2.08 18.00 -14.54
C ALA A 422 -0.78 17.58 -13.83
N MET A 423 -0.89 17.07 -12.59
CA MET A 423 0.25 16.53 -11.84
C MET A 423 0.91 15.36 -12.57
N ALA A 424 0.15 14.36 -12.99
CA ALA A 424 0.65 13.20 -13.73
C ALA A 424 1.35 13.60 -15.04
N ASN A 425 0.82 14.59 -15.76
CA ASN A 425 1.40 15.10 -17.01
C ASN A 425 2.68 15.93 -16.79
N ALA A 426 2.81 16.58 -15.63
CA ALA A 426 3.97 17.38 -15.29
C ALA A 426 5.14 16.56 -14.71
N PHE A 427 4.88 15.33 -14.24
CA PHE A 427 5.93 14.48 -13.67
C PHE A 427 7.07 14.23 -14.67
N PRO A 428 8.34 14.46 -14.32
CA PRO A 428 9.48 14.25 -15.22
C PRO A 428 9.84 12.75 -15.30
N ILE A 429 9.17 12.01 -16.18
CA ILE A 429 9.36 10.54 -16.30
C ILE A 429 10.76 10.12 -16.76
N ASN A 430 11.55 11.05 -17.31
CA ASN A 430 12.95 10.80 -17.66
C ASN A 430 13.85 10.55 -16.43
N LEU A 431 13.43 10.95 -15.23
CA LEU A 431 14.16 10.63 -14.00
C LEU A 431 14.33 9.11 -13.81
N PHE A 432 13.36 8.31 -14.25
CA PHE A 432 13.48 6.85 -14.16
C PHE A 432 14.59 6.32 -15.06
N THR A 433 14.73 6.84 -16.28
CA THR A 433 15.82 6.45 -17.19
C THR A 433 17.17 6.98 -16.70
N GLU A 434 17.21 8.20 -16.17
CA GLU A 434 18.42 8.85 -15.65
C GLU A 434 19.03 8.08 -14.47
N PHE A 435 18.19 7.60 -13.54
CA PHE A 435 18.60 6.88 -12.34
C PHE A 435 18.38 5.36 -12.42
N GLN A 436 18.33 4.79 -13.63
CA GLN A 436 18.03 3.36 -13.83
C GLN A 436 19.03 2.41 -13.16
N ASP A 437 20.27 2.87 -12.97
CA ASP A 437 21.37 2.12 -12.36
C ASP A 437 21.48 2.39 -10.84
N GLY A 438 20.53 3.12 -10.27
CA GLY A 438 20.50 3.50 -8.86
C GLY A 438 21.33 4.74 -8.56
N VAL A 439 21.65 4.92 -7.27
CA VAL A 439 22.51 6.00 -6.75
C VAL A 439 23.63 5.41 -5.92
N ASP A 440 24.67 6.19 -5.66
CA ASP A 440 25.66 5.79 -4.67
C ASP A 440 25.03 5.75 -3.27
N GLY A 441 25.53 4.85 -2.43
CA GLY A 441 25.05 4.71 -1.05
C GLY A 441 25.96 5.33 -0.02
N TRP A 442 26.82 6.28 -0.43
CA TRP A 442 27.77 6.92 0.48
C TRP A 442 27.15 8.07 1.27
N THR A 443 26.14 8.76 0.69
CA THR A 443 25.53 9.97 1.26
C THR A 443 24.38 9.73 2.23
#